data_AF-A0A433B7Y6-F1
#
_entry.id   AF-A0A433B7Y6-F1
#
_cell.length_a   1.000
_cell.length_b   1.000
_cell.length_c   1.000
_cell.angle_alpha   90.00
_cell.angle_beta   90.00
_cell.angle_gamma   90.00
#
_symmetry.space_group_name_H-M   'P 1'
#
loop_
_entity.id
_entity.type
_entity.pdbx_description
1 polymer ?
#
loop_
_entity_poly.entity_id
_entity_poly.type
_entity_poly.pdbx_seq_one_letter_code
_entity_poly.pdbx_strand_id
1 'polypeptide(L)' 'MFVAHNVFEPEDLDLAESVLNEVWTSLPNGVRSGPRGPECRDWLAQQILAAIHDDGVGRDRLKNRLLDADMTGWA' A
#
# COMPACT_ATOMS: atom_id res chain seq x y z
N MET A 1 24.68 20.01 0.60
CA MET A 1 23.82 19.54 -0.51
C MET A 1 23.23 18.22 -0.04
N PHE A 2 21.98 18.22 0.44
CA PHE A 2 21.32 16.98 0.85
C PHE A 2 20.89 16.27 -0.43
N VAL A 3 21.68 15.27 -0.83
CA VAL A 3 21.27 14.34 -1.88
C VAL A 3 20.14 13.54 -1.26
N ALA A 4 18.90 13.78 -1.73
CA ALA A 4 17.79 12.90 -1.45
C ALA A 4 18.12 11.57 -2.14
N HIS A 5 18.76 10.66 -1.40
CA HIS A 5 18.80 9.27 -1.81
C HIS A 5 17.33 8.84 -1.89
N ASN A 6 16.85 8.56 -3.09
CA ASN A 6 15.66 7.73 -3.23
C ASN A 6 16.00 6.43 -2.52
N VAL A 7 15.46 6.26 -1.30
CA VAL A 7 15.74 5.13 -0.41
C VAL A 7 15.22 3.82 -1.01
N PHE A 8 14.35 3.91 -2.02
CA PHE A 8 13.79 2.77 -2.73
C PHE A 8 14.56 2.50 -4.01
N GLU A 9 14.98 1.26 -4.19
CA GLU A 9 15.45 0.79 -5.49
C GLU A 9 14.26 0.72 -6.46
N PRO A 10 14.49 0.83 -7.78
CA PRO A 10 13.41 0.68 -8.76
C PRO A 10 12.65 -0.65 -8.58
N GLU A 11 13.34 -1.71 -8.18
CA GLU A 11 12.74 -3.03 -7.91
C GLU A 11 11.77 -2.99 -6.71
N ASP A 12 12.09 -2.21 -5.68
CA ASP A 12 11.20 -2.02 -4.51
C ASP A 12 9.94 -1.24 -4.90
N LEU A 13 10.08 -0.25 -5.78
CA LEU A 13 8.97 0.54 -6.30
C LEU A 13 8.04 -0.30 -7.17
N ASP A 14 8.60 -1.12 -8.08
CA ASP A 14 7.84 -2.07 -8.90
C ASP A 14 7.10 -3.10 -8.03
N LEU A 15 7.75 -3.61 -6.98
CA LEU A 15 7.13 -4.50 -6.01
C LEU A 15 6.00 -3.80 -5.24
N ALA A 16 6.23 -2.58 -4.77
CA ALA A 16 5.24 -1.79 -4.05
C ALA A 16 4.00 -1.53 -4.89
N GLU A 17 4.18 -1.15 -6.16
CA GLU A 17 3.09 -0.90 -7.09
C GLU A 17 2.31 -2.19 -7.38
N SER A 18 3.00 -3.30 -7.58
CA SER A 18 2.38 -4.61 -7.80
C SER A 18 1.49 -5.02 -6.63
N VAL A 19 2.02 -4.92 -5.40
CA VAL A 19 1.28 -5.23 -4.17
C VAL A 19 0.12 -4.26 -3.97
N LEU A 20 0.31 -2.97 -4.23
CA LEU A 20 -0.74 -1.96 -4.13
C LEU A 20 -1.89 -2.29 -5.07
N ASN A 21 -1.60 -2.66 -6.31
CA ASN A 21 -2.63 -2.98 -7.28
C ASN A 21 -3.38 -4.27 -6.92
N GLU A 22 -2.69 -5.30 -6.41
CA GLU A 22 -3.31 -6.54 -5.92
C GLU A 22 -4.26 -6.26 -4.73
N VAL A 23 -3.79 -5.48 -3.75
CA VAL A 23 -4.60 -5.12 -2.57
C VAL A 23 -5.78 -4.25 -3.00
N TRP A 24 -5.53 -3.23 -3.82
CA TRP A 24 -6.56 -2.31 -4.30
C TRP A 24 -7.67 -3.04 -5.05
N THR A 25 -7.31 -3.93 -6.00
CA THR A 25 -8.30 -4.72 -6.76
C THR A 25 -9.10 -5.69 -5.90
N SER A 26 -8.53 -6.16 -4.79
CA SER A 26 -9.20 -7.01 -3.81
C SER A 26 -10.18 -6.25 -2.90
N LEU A 27 -10.11 -4.91 -2.86
CA LEU A 27 -11.01 -4.11 -2.03
C LEU A 27 -12.44 -4.01 -2.60
N PRO A 28 -13.45 -3.85 -1.71
CA PRO A 28 -14.83 -3.64 -2.12
C PRO A 28 -14.97 -2.44 -3.05
N ASN A 29 -15.90 -2.52 -4.01
CA ASN A 29 -16.13 -1.44 -4.95
C ASN A 29 -16.55 -0.13 -4.27
N GLY A 30 -17.21 -0.20 -3.10
CA GLY A 30 -17.56 0.98 -2.29
C GLY A 30 -16.32 1.78 -1.85
N VAL A 31 -15.25 1.10 -1.44
CA VAL A 31 -13.97 1.75 -1.08
C VAL A 31 -13.27 2.31 -2.32
N ARG A 32 -13.27 1.57 -3.43
CA ARG A 32 -12.58 1.97 -4.65
C ARG A 32 -13.22 3.13 -5.39
N SER A 33 -14.55 3.15 -5.44
CA SER A 33 -15.36 4.17 -6.13
C SER A 33 -15.92 5.22 -5.17
N GLY A 34 -15.65 5.09 -3.87
CA GLY A 34 -16.09 6.02 -2.85
C GLY A 34 -15.35 7.36 -2.90
N PRO A 35 -15.88 8.39 -2.23
CA PRO A 35 -15.29 9.72 -2.20
C PRO A 35 -13.88 9.75 -1.59
N ARG A 36 -13.57 8.79 -0.71
CA ARG A 36 -12.25 8.61 -0.07
C ARG A 36 -11.36 7.59 -0.78
N GLY A 37 -11.76 7.07 -1.95
CA GLY A 37 -10.98 6.08 -2.69
C GLY A 37 -9.53 6.52 -2.97
N PRO A 38 -9.29 7.76 -3.46
CA PRO A 38 -7.93 8.26 -3.66
C PRO A 38 -7.12 8.30 -2.36
N GLU A 39 -7.71 8.81 -1.27
CA GLU A 39 -7.07 8.90 0.05
C GLU A 39 -6.73 7.50 0.61
N CYS A 40 -7.62 6.54 0.43
CA CYS A 40 -7.40 5.14 0.81
C CYS A 40 -6.24 4.53 0.02
N ARG A 41 -6.18 4.81 -1.29
CA ARG A 41 -5.11 4.32 -2.17
C ARG A 41 -3.75 4.93 -1.80
N ASP A 42 -3.70 6.22 -1.49
CA ASP A 42 -2.49 6.89 -1.01
C ASP A 42 -2.04 6.34 0.35
N TRP A 43 -2.99 6.12 1.27
CA TRP A 43 -2.70 5.51 2.57
C TRP A 43 -2.12 4.10 2.41
N LEU A 44 -2.70 3.27 1.53
CA LEU A 44 -2.18 1.94 1.21
C LEU A 44 -0.76 1.99 0.64
N ALA A 45 -0.49 2.90 -0.30
CA ALA A 45 0.83 3.06 -0.89
C ALA A 45 1.89 3.37 0.19
N GLN A 46 1.57 4.26 1.14
CA GLN A 46 2.45 4.58 2.25
C GLN A 46 2.70 3.39 3.18
N GLN A 47 1.66 2.60 3.49
CA GLN A 47 1.82 1.40 4.31
C GLN A 47 2.70 0.35 3.61
N ILE A 48 2.57 0.20 2.29
CA ILE A 48 3.35 -0.76 1.52
C ILE A 48 4.82 -0.33 1.47
N LEU A 49 5.09 0.93 1.16
CA LEU A 49 6.45 1.48 1.16
C LEU A 49 7.12 1.38 2.55
N ALA A 50 6.37 1.69 3.61
CA ALA A 50 6.86 1.56 4.99
C ALA A 50 7.18 0.09 5.35
N ALA A 51 6.39 -0.86 4.85
CA ALA A 51 6.60 -2.28 5.11
C ALA A 51 7.74 -2.89 4.29
N ILE A 52 8.00 -2.39 3.08
CA ILE A 52 9.18 -2.78 2.28
C ILE A 52 10.46 -2.32 2.96
N HIS A 53 10.45 -1.12 3.56
CA HIS A 53 11.57 -0.62 4.36
C HIS A 53 11.77 -1.41 5.67
N ASP A 54 10.72 -2.02 6.21
CA ASP A 54 10.78 -2.89 7.39
C ASP A 54 11.05 -4.33 6.91
N ASP A 55 12.31 -4.62 6.59
CA ASP A 55 12.93 -5.82 5.96
C ASP A 55 12.41 -7.21 6.41
N GLY A 56 11.47 -7.30 7.36
CA GLY A 56 10.86 -8.53 7.88
C GLY A 56 9.35 -8.69 7.65
N VAL A 57 8.63 -7.73 7.04
CA VAL A 57 7.20 -7.89 6.77
C VAL A 57 6.97 -8.50 5.40
N GLY A 58 6.98 -9.84 5.33
CA GLY A 58 6.65 -10.56 4.10
C GLY A 58 5.27 -10.16 3.53
N ARG A 59 5.17 -10.17 2.19
CA ARG A 59 4.00 -9.75 1.39
C ARG A 59 2.65 -10.21 1.98
N ASP A 60 2.54 -11.48 2.36
CA ASP A 60 1.30 -12.05 2.88
C ASP A 60 0.91 -11.49 4.26
N ARG A 61 1.89 -11.16 5.10
CA ARG A 61 1.64 -10.54 6.40
C ARG A 61 1.18 -9.09 6.24
N LEU A 62 1.80 -8.34 5.33
CA LEU A 62 1.38 -6.99 4.97
C LEU A 62 -0.04 -6.99 4.41
N LYS A 63 -0.33 -7.92 3.49
CA LYS A 63 -1.66 -8.08 2.89
C LYS A 63 -2.72 -8.36 3.93
N ASN A 64 -2.47 -9.33 4.83
CA ASN A 64 -3.42 -9.62 5.91
C ASN A 64 -3.63 -8.41 6.82
N ARG A 65 -2.59 -7.66 7.16
CA ARG A 65 -2.72 -6.44 7.98
C ARG A 65 -3.51 -5.33 7.29
N LEU A 66 -3.31 -5.15 5.98
CA LEU A 66 -4.03 -4.16 5.18
C LEU A 66 -5.49 -4.56 4.94
N LEU A 67 -5.78 -5.85 4.79
CA LEU A 67 -7.14 -6.36 4.63
C LEU A 67 -7.90 -6.47 5.95
N ASP A 68 -7.20 -6.67 7.07
CA ASP A 68 -7.75 -6.72 8.43
C ASP A 68 -7.95 -5.32 9.04
N ALA A 69 -7.18 -4.33 8.59
CA ALA A 69 -7.50 -2.93 8.86
C ALA A 69 -8.93 -2.67 8.41
N ASP A 70 -9.76 -2.07 9.27
CA ASP A 70 -11.19 -1.93 9.03
C ASP A 70 -11.48 -1.01 7.83
N MET A 71 -11.46 -1.63 6.64
CA MET A 71 -11.64 -0.95 5.35
C MET A 71 -13.08 -0.46 5.17
N THR A 72 -14.00 -0.86 6.05
CA THR A 72 -15.39 -0.37 6.02
C THR A 72 -15.49 1.12 6.35
N GLY A 73 -14.52 1.69 7.08
CA GLY A 73 -14.45 3.14 7.34
C GLY A 73 -14.05 3.99 6.12
N TRP A 74 -13.59 3.35 5.04
CA TRP A 74 -13.20 3.99 3.79
C TRP A 74 -14.26 3.86 2.68
N ALA A 75 -15.30 3.05 2.89
CA ALA A 75 -16.40 2.83 1.96
C ALA A 75 -17.41 3.99 1.94
#